data_AF-A0AAD5TVK8-F1
#
_entry.id   AF-A0AAD5TVK8-F1
#
_cell.length_a   1.000
_cell.length_b   1.000
_cell.length_c   1.000
_cell.angle_alpha   90.00
_cell.angle_beta   90.00
_cell.angle_gamma   90.00
#
_symmetry.space_group_name_H-M   'P 1'
#
loop_
_entity.id
_entity.type
_entity.pdbx_description
1 polymer ?
#
loop_
_entity_poly.entity_id
_entity_poly.type
_entity_poly.pdbx_seq_one_letter_code
_entity_poly.pdbx_strand_id
1 'polypeptide(L)'
;MDLQIAWDDLNLLTKSNQTTIEGRFFIDVNPWSKYRFHQEHNVIDARIIDKTTGCYIDITVLARTKWSSSLIHDKTNPPHYYQYEEIFPLHETHLEGIKVWRPNYAILSLANEYGISSLTRDYFNKYKFVDIYQNWVYI
;
A
#
# COMPACT_ATOMS: atom_id res chain seq x y z
N MET A 1 -6.36 2.61 -2.74
CA MET A 1 -4.91 2.87 -2.91
C MET A 1 -4.28 2.57 -1.59
N ASP A 2 -3.24 1.76 -1.62
CA ASP A 2 -2.60 1.24 -0.41
C ASP A 2 -1.24 1.89 -0.28
N LEU A 3 -0.93 2.36 0.92
CA LEU A 3 0.37 2.86 1.31
C LEU A 3 1.06 1.79 2.16
N GLN A 4 2.26 1.39 1.74
CA GLN A 4 3.07 0.46 2.53
C GLN A 4 4.01 1.23 3.45
N ILE A 5 4.07 0.81 4.73
CA ILE A 5 4.96 1.41 5.72
C ILE A 5 5.74 0.36 6.49
N ALA A 6 6.85 0.78 7.11
CA ALA A 6 7.58 -0.06 8.03
C ALA A 6 6.81 -0.25 9.34
N TRP A 7 7.10 -1.35 10.02
CA TRP A 7 6.50 -1.67 11.32
C TRP A 7 6.71 -0.58 12.38
N ASP A 8 7.86 0.08 12.41
CA ASP A 8 8.14 1.10 13.42
C ASP A 8 7.25 2.34 13.25
N ASP A 9 6.87 2.66 12.02
CA ASP A 9 5.97 3.78 11.70
C ASP A 9 4.52 3.50 12.16
N LEU A 10 4.10 2.23 12.18
CA LEU A 10 2.79 1.84 12.73
C LEU A 10 2.65 2.23 14.20
N ASN A 11 3.73 2.14 14.99
CA ASN A 11 3.70 2.51 16.41
C ASN A 11 3.46 4.01 16.60
N LEU A 12 3.92 4.84 15.67
CA LEU A 12 3.62 6.27 15.66
C LEU A 12 2.16 6.52 15.29
N LEU A 13 1.66 5.88 14.23
CA LEU A 13 0.25 5.98 13.81
C LEU A 13 -0.73 5.54 14.91
N THR A 14 -0.40 4.49 15.65
CA THR A 14 -1.24 3.97 16.74
C THR A 14 -1.48 5.01 17.84
N LYS A 15 -0.52 5.91 18.09
CA LYS A 15 -0.69 7.00 19.08
C LYS A 15 -1.73 8.02 18.64
N SER A 16 -1.98 8.13 17.35
CA SER A 16 -2.95 9.02 16.74
C SER A 16 -4.24 8.29 16.34
N ASN A 17 -4.44 7.05 16.79
CA ASN A 17 -5.65 6.30 16.49
C ASN A 17 -6.90 7.04 16.99
N GLN A 18 -7.96 7.06 16.17
CA GLN A 18 -9.21 7.77 16.41
C GLN A 18 -9.07 9.29 16.59
N THR A 19 -7.95 9.86 16.16
CA THR A 19 -7.77 11.32 16.11
C THR A 19 -8.06 11.85 14.72
N THR A 20 -8.20 13.17 14.62
CA THR A 20 -8.36 13.85 13.33
C THR A 20 -7.23 14.86 13.14
N ILE A 21 -6.56 14.80 12.00
CA ILE A 21 -5.60 15.82 11.54
C ILE A 21 -6.39 16.95 10.88
N GLU A 22 -6.14 18.19 11.33
CA GLU A 22 -6.75 19.42 10.80
C GLU A 22 -8.29 19.41 10.75
N GLY A 23 -8.94 18.61 11.62
CA GLY A 23 -10.40 18.47 11.62
C GLY A 23 -10.98 17.69 10.42
N ARG A 24 -10.16 17.31 9.43
CA ARG A 24 -10.57 16.65 8.19
C ARG A 24 -10.17 15.18 8.08
N PHE A 25 -8.90 14.84 8.30
CA PHE A 25 -8.39 13.49 8.05
C PHE A 25 -8.45 12.64 9.32
N PHE A 26 -9.34 11.66 9.36
CA PHE A 26 -9.49 10.73 10.47
C PHE A 26 -8.54 9.55 10.33
N ILE A 27 -7.86 9.19 11.41
CA ILE A 27 -6.96 8.04 11.46
C ILE A 27 -7.67 6.88 12.15
N ASP A 28 -7.82 5.77 11.44
CA ASP A 28 -8.36 4.52 11.97
C ASP A 28 -7.27 3.45 11.96
N VAL A 29 -6.81 3.01 13.14
CA VAL A 29 -5.81 1.94 13.26
C VAL A 29 -6.50 0.68 13.74
N ASN A 30 -6.31 -0.39 12.98
CA ASN A 30 -6.85 -1.70 13.29
C ASN A 30 -6.30 -2.19 14.65
N PRO A 31 -7.15 -2.60 15.60
CA PRO A 31 -6.70 -3.15 16.89
C PRO A 31 -5.77 -4.37 16.75
N TRP A 32 -5.90 -5.11 15.65
CA TRP A 32 -5.09 -6.29 15.34
C TRP A 32 -3.88 -5.99 14.45
N SER A 33 -3.57 -4.72 14.18
CA SER A 33 -2.39 -4.31 13.38
C SER A 33 -1.08 -4.83 13.96
N LYS A 34 -1.01 -4.98 15.29
CA LYS A 34 0.15 -5.53 16.00
C LYS A 34 0.36 -7.04 15.82
N TYR A 35 -0.58 -7.73 15.21
CA TYR A 35 -0.48 -9.16 14.99
C TYR A 35 -0.16 -9.42 13.52
N ARG A 36 1.04 -9.96 13.28
CA ARG A 36 1.55 -10.28 11.94
C ARG A 36 1.24 -11.70 11.48
N PHE A 37 0.38 -12.41 12.21
CA PHE A 37 -0.14 -13.67 11.69
C PHE A 37 -1.32 -13.40 10.77
N HIS A 38 -1.50 -14.35 9.87
CA HIS A 38 -2.51 -14.35 8.83
C HIS A 38 -3.93 -14.08 9.33
N GLN A 39 -4.69 -13.27 8.59
CA GLN A 39 -6.09 -12.93 8.88
C GLN A 39 -6.90 -12.88 7.59
N GLU A 40 -8.05 -13.55 7.55
CA GLU A 40 -8.91 -13.55 6.35
C GLU A 40 -9.77 -12.27 6.23
N HIS A 41 -10.13 -11.68 7.37
CA HIS A 41 -11.14 -10.62 7.42
C HIS A 41 -10.61 -9.26 7.87
N ASN A 42 -9.33 -9.16 8.20
CA ASN A 42 -8.78 -7.96 8.84
C ASN A 42 -7.31 -7.70 8.46
N VAL A 43 -7.10 -7.57 7.15
CA VAL A 43 -5.79 -7.46 6.50
C VAL A 43 -5.22 -6.04 6.57
N ILE A 44 -6.09 -5.01 6.51
CA ILE A 44 -5.67 -3.61 6.53
C ILE A 44 -5.22 -3.22 7.94
N ASP A 45 -4.02 -2.66 8.07
CA ASP A 45 -3.42 -2.31 9.36
C ASP A 45 -3.87 -0.94 9.87
N ALA A 46 -4.08 0.02 8.96
CA ALA A 46 -4.67 1.32 9.28
C ALA A 46 -5.29 1.98 8.04
N ARG A 47 -6.01 3.07 8.24
CA ARG A 47 -6.59 3.90 7.18
C ARG A 47 -6.54 5.38 7.56
N ILE A 48 -6.28 6.22 6.57
CA ILE A 48 -6.51 7.67 6.66
C ILE A 48 -7.75 7.99 5.84
N ILE A 49 -8.78 8.56 6.48
CA ILE A 49 -10.08 8.85 5.88
C ILE A 49 -10.27 10.36 5.80
N ASP A 50 -10.46 10.89 4.60
CA ASP A 50 -10.94 12.26 4.42
C ASP A 50 -12.44 12.32 4.70
N LYS A 51 -12.84 12.90 5.84
CA LYS A 51 -14.25 12.99 6.24
C LYS A 51 -15.08 13.90 5.34
N THR A 52 -14.45 14.76 4.54
CA THR A 52 -15.17 15.68 3.65
C THR A 52 -15.60 14.99 2.36
N THR A 53 -14.73 14.16 1.79
CA THR A 53 -14.97 13.50 0.50
C THR A 53 -15.38 12.03 0.63
N GLY A 54 -15.07 11.40 1.77
CA GLY A 54 -15.19 9.96 1.96
C GLY A 54 -14.03 9.17 1.34
N CYS A 55 -13.11 9.82 0.64
CA CYS A 55 -11.91 9.17 0.10
C CYS A 55 -11.00 8.69 1.23
N TYR A 56 -10.27 7.61 0.98
CA TYR A 56 -9.36 7.05 1.96
C TYR A 56 -8.11 6.43 1.33
N ILE A 57 -7.07 6.32 2.15
CA ILE A 57 -5.84 5.60 1.86
C ILE A 57 -5.72 4.46 2.86
N ASP A 58 -5.65 3.23 2.35
CA ASP A 58 -5.37 2.06 3.16
C ASP A 58 -3.88 1.99 3.47
N ILE A 59 -3.52 1.55 4.67
CA ILE A 59 -2.14 1.40 5.11
C ILE A 59 -1.91 -0.08 5.41
N THR A 60 -0.94 -0.66 4.72
CA THR A 60 -0.51 -2.05 4.87
C THR A 60 0.90 -2.06 5.41
N VAL A 61 1.12 -2.66 6.56
CA VAL A 61 2.44 -2.69 7.19
C VAL A 61 3.21 -3.89 6.68
N LEU A 62 4.51 -3.70 6.45
CA LEU A 62 5.44 -4.76 6.09
C LEU A 62 6.28 -5.17 7.31
N ALA A 63 6.46 -6.49 7.49
CA ALA A 63 7.23 -7.05 8.60
C ALA A 63 8.25 -8.08 8.13
N ARG A 64 9.41 -8.17 8.81
CA ARG A 64 10.38 -9.24 8.56
C ARG A 64 9.83 -10.58 9.02
N THR A 65 10.14 -11.65 8.29
CA THR A 65 9.79 -13.00 8.74
C THR A 65 10.67 -13.44 9.92
N LYS A 66 10.19 -14.41 10.72
CA LYS A 66 10.97 -14.95 11.86
C LYS A 66 12.04 -15.95 11.44
N TRP A 67 11.93 -16.55 10.25
CA TRP A 67 12.82 -17.61 9.77
C TRP A 67 13.79 -17.16 8.69
N SER A 68 13.61 -15.98 8.09
CA SER A 68 14.58 -15.37 7.19
C SER A 68 14.62 -13.84 7.36
N SER A 69 15.82 -13.31 7.60
CA SER A 69 16.05 -11.86 7.67
C SER A 69 15.93 -11.18 6.29
N SER A 70 16.08 -11.93 5.20
CA SER A 70 15.97 -11.42 3.83
C SER A 70 14.52 -11.34 3.34
N LEU A 71 13.56 -11.93 4.06
CA LEU A 71 12.17 -11.93 3.65
C LEU A 71 11.33 -10.94 4.46
N ILE A 72 10.51 -10.19 3.75
CA ILE A 72 9.50 -9.29 4.26
C ILE A 72 8.13 -9.79 3.80
N HIS A 73 7.10 -9.60 4.61
CA HIS A 73 5.74 -10.00 4.28
C HIS A 73 4.71 -8.99 4.77
N ASP A 74 3.57 -8.96 4.09
CA ASP A 74 2.35 -8.31 4.55
C ASP A 74 1.49 -9.28 5.39
N LYS A 75 0.22 -8.92 5.64
CA LYS A 75 -0.72 -9.69 6.48
C LYS A 75 -1.79 -10.41 5.65
N THR A 76 -1.64 -10.48 4.33
CA THR A 76 -2.70 -11.01 3.45
C THR A 76 -2.91 -12.52 3.62
N ASN A 77 -4.02 -13.02 3.06
CA ASN A 77 -4.28 -14.45 2.89
C ASN A 77 -4.34 -14.81 1.39
N PRO A 78 -3.37 -15.57 0.85
CA PRO A 78 -2.09 -15.94 1.47
C PRO A 78 -1.15 -14.72 1.63
N PRO A 79 -0.14 -14.75 2.53
CA PRO A 79 0.78 -13.63 2.69
C PRO A 79 1.60 -13.42 1.41
N HIS A 80 1.79 -12.16 1.00
CA HIS A 80 2.76 -11.84 -0.02
C HIS A 80 4.15 -11.76 0.61
N TYR A 81 5.10 -12.47 0.01
CA TYR A 81 6.50 -12.45 0.43
C TYR A 81 7.33 -11.68 -0.58
N TYR A 82 8.20 -10.81 -0.08
CA TYR A 82 9.12 -10.00 -0.84
C TYR A 82 10.54 -10.24 -0.31
N GLN A 83 11.52 -10.26 -1.20
CA GLN A 83 12.92 -10.13 -0.79
C GLN A 83 13.15 -8.71 -0.27
N TYR A 84 14.05 -8.56 0.70
CA TYR A 84 14.40 -7.27 1.27
C TYR A 84 14.87 -6.30 0.19
N GLU A 85 15.65 -6.80 -0.76
CA GLU A 85 16.19 -6.06 -1.90
C GLU A 85 15.14 -5.69 -2.94
N GLU A 86 13.96 -6.32 -2.94
CA GLU A 86 12.82 -5.92 -3.80
C GLU A 86 12.15 -4.64 -3.29
N ILE A 87 12.20 -4.42 -1.97
CA ILE A 87 11.64 -3.22 -1.34
C ILE A 87 12.69 -2.12 -1.23
N PHE A 88 13.88 -2.44 -0.70
CA PHE A 88 14.90 -1.45 -0.36
C PHE A 88 16.16 -1.53 -1.26
N PRO A 89 16.84 -0.40 -1.53
CA PRO A 89 16.46 0.97 -1.15
C PRO A 89 15.23 1.45 -1.94
N LEU A 90 14.48 2.37 -1.35
CA LEU A 90 13.36 3.02 -2.04
C LEU A 90 13.88 3.99 -3.10
N HIS A 91 13.17 4.10 -4.22
CA HIS A 91 13.44 5.10 -5.25
C HIS A 91 12.41 6.21 -5.20
N GLU A 92 12.89 7.43 -5.33
CA GLU A 92 12.02 8.59 -5.48
C GLU A 92 11.38 8.61 -6.87
N THR A 93 10.10 8.95 -6.95
CA THR A 93 9.35 9.12 -8.19
C THR A 93 8.24 10.15 -7.99
N HIS A 94 7.39 10.34 -9.00
CA HIS A 94 6.20 11.17 -8.91
C HIS A 94 4.94 10.34 -9.17
N LEU A 95 3.88 10.64 -8.42
CA LEU A 95 2.52 10.14 -8.64
C LEU A 95 1.59 11.35 -8.63
N GLU A 96 0.87 11.57 -9.72
CA GLU A 96 -0.01 12.74 -9.90
C GLU A 96 0.70 14.08 -9.62
N GLY A 97 1.98 14.18 -9.99
CA GLY A 97 2.82 15.36 -9.75
C GLY A 97 3.35 15.50 -8.33
N ILE A 98 2.97 14.62 -7.39
CA ILE A 98 3.47 14.59 -6.03
C ILE A 98 4.67 13.65 -5.92
N LYS A 99 5.75 14.11 -5.28
CA LYS A 99 6.93 13.30 -4.99
C LYS A 99 6.57 12.18 -4.01
N VAL A 100 6.86 10.94 -4.38
CA VAL A 100 6.60 9.73 -3.59
C VAL A 100 7.78 8.77 -3.65
N TRP A 101 7.77 7.76 -2.77
CA TRP A 101 8.76 6.68 -2.74
C TRP A 101 8.14 5.40 -3.28
N ARG A 102 8.88 4.66 -4.10
CA ARG A 102 8.49 3.34 -4.60
C ARG A 102 9.52 2.27 -4.25
N PRO A 103 9.13 0.98 -4.17
CA PRO A 103 10.04 -0.15 -4.00
C PRO A 103 11.17 -0.22 -5.04
N ASN A 104 12.30 -0.83 -4.67
CA ASN A 104 13.46 -1.04 -5.54
C ASN A 104 13.09 -1.73 -6.86
N TYR A 105 12.33 -2.83 -6.78
CA TYR A 105 11.92 -3.64 -7.93
C TYR A 105 10.40 -3.58 -8.19
N ALA A 106 9.82 -2.38 -8.16
CA ALA A 106 8.38 -2.16 -8.30
C ALA A 106 7.73 -2.84 -9.53
N ILE A 107 8.40 -2.84 -10.70
CA ILE A 107 7.88 -3.48 -11.92
C ILE A 107 7.79 -5.00 -11.77
N LEU A 108 8.78 -5.61 -11.10
CA LEU A 108 8.77 -7.05 -10.80
C LEU A 108 7.63 -7.39 -9.85
N SER A 109 7.44 -6.59 -8.78
CA SER A 109 6.35 -6.78 -7.83
C SER A 109 4.98 -6.72 -8.51
N LEU A 110 4.76 -5.70 -9.35
CA LEU A 110 3.51 -5.56 -10.13
C LEU A 110 3.29 -6.74 -11.09
N ALA A 111 4.35 -7.19 -11.77
CA ALA A 111 4.26 -8.34 -12.67
C ALA A 111 3.95 -9.65 -11.94
N ASN A 112 4.50 -9.84 -10.73
CA ASN A 112 4.24 -11.01 -9.91
C ASN A 112 2.80 -11.04 -9.36
N GLU A 113 2.27 -9.88 -8.98
CA GLU A 113 0.94 -9.77 -8.38
C GLU A 113 -0.18 -9.75 -9.43
N TYR A 114 -0.02 -8.97 -10.50
CA TYR A 114 -1.07 -8.71 -11.49
C TYR A 114 -0.80 -9.34 -12.87
N GLY A 115 0.35 -10.02 -13.02
CA GLY A 115 0.82 -10.60 -14.28
C GLY A 115 1.47 -9.59 -15.21
N ILE A 116 2.37 -10.06 -16.08
CA ILE A 116 3.16 -9.21 -17.02
C ILE A 116 2.25 -8.35 -17.91
N SER A 117 1.10 -8.87 -18.33
CA SER A 117 0.17 -8.11 -19.19
C SER A 117 -0.41 -6.87 -18.51
N SER A 118 -0.43 -6.81 -17.17
CA SER A 118 -0.92 -5.63 -16.44
C SER A 118 -0.06 -4.40 -16.64
N LEU A 119 1.23 -4.59 -16.98
CA LEU A 119 2.19 -3.50 -17.16
C LEU A 119 1.95 -2.66 -18.42
N THR A 120 1.18 -3.18 -19.38
CA THR A 120 0.99 -2.54 -20.70
C THR A 120 -0.47 -2.42 -21.11
N ARG A 121 -1.39 -3.06 -20.37
CA ARG A 121 -2.80 -3.03 -20.70
C ARG A 121 -3.38 -1.65 -20.40
N ASP A 122 -3.78 -0.95 -21.45
CA ASP A 122 -4.41 0.36 -21.39
C ASP A 122 -5.95 0.27 -21.37
N TYR A 123 -6.54 -0.92 -21.33
CA TYR A 123 -7.99 -1.12 -21.30
C TYR A 123 -8.43 -2.09 -20.21
N PHE A 124 -9.36 -1.66 -19.37
CA PHE A 124 -9.90 -2.46 -18.29
C PHE A 124 -11.33 -2.03 -17.95
N ASN A 125 -12.28 -2.97 -17.94
CA ASN A 125 -13.65 -2.75 -17.47
C ASN A 125 -14.37 -1.49 -18.04
N LYS A 126 -14.30 -1.26 -19.36
CA LYS A 126 -14.83 -0.05 -20.05
C LYS A 126 -14.10 1.26 -19.72
N TYR A 127 -12.91 1.17 -19.14
CA TYR A 127 -12.01 2.31 -19.00
C TYR A 127 -10.82 2.13 -19.91
N LYS A 128 -10.35 3.23 -20.50
CA LYS A 128 -9.09 3.31 -21.21
C LYS A 128 -8.12 4.22 -20.48
N PHE A 129 -6.91 3.76 -20.23
CA PHE A 129 -5.82 4.57 -19.70
C PHE A 129 -5.32 5.51 -20.80
N VAL A 130 -5.28 6.81 -20.49
CA VAL A 130 -4.82 7.85 -21.41
C VAL A 130 -3.52 8.43 -20.87
N ASP A 131 -2.41 8.08 -21.53
CA ASP A 131 -1.04 8.38 -21.07
C ASP A 131 -0.79 9.88 -20.88
N ILE A 132 -1.31 10.74 -21.75
CA ILE A 132 -1.13 12.20 -21.62
C ILE A 132 -1.75 12.77 -20.34
N TYR A 133 -2.80 12.14 -19.80
CA TYR A 133 -3.46 12.56 -18.57
C TYR A 133 -3.02 11.74 -17.36
N GLN A 134 -2.25 10.67 -17.56
CA GLN A 134 -1.93 9.68 -16.54
C GLN A 134 -3.18 9.19 -15.78
N ASN A 135 -4.29 8.98 -16.50
CA ASN A 135 -5.58 8.67 -15.88
C ASN A 135 -6.46 7.73 -16.72
N TRP A 136 -7.41 7.05 -16.08
CA TRP A 136 -8.39 6.16 -16.69
C TRP A 136 -9.68 6.92 -17.05
N VAL A 137 -10.12 6.83 -18.30
CA VAL A 137 -11.32 7.49 -18.82
C VAL A 137 -12.35 6.45 -19.21
N TYR A 138 -13.61 6.63 -18.79
CA TYR A 138 -14.73 5.76 -19.15
C TYR A 138 -15.07 5.90 -20.63
N ILE A 139 -15.33 4.78 -21.31
CA ILE A 139 -15.73 4.71 -22.73
C ILE A 139 -17.04 3.97 -22.95
#